data_AF-A0A963W6D6-F1
#
_entry.id   AF-A0A963W6D6-F1
#
_cell.length_a   1.000
_cell.length_b   1.000
_cell.length_c   1.000
_cell.angle_alpha   90.00
_cell.angle_beta   90.00
_cell.angle_gamma   90.00
#
_symmetry.space_group_name_H-M   'P 1'
#
loop_
_entity.id
_entity.type
_entity.pdbx_description
1 polymer ?
#
loop_
_entity_poly.entity_id
_entity_poly.type
_entity_poly.pdbx_seq_one_letter_code
_entity_poly.pdbx_strand_id
1 'polypeptide(L)' 'MHKRATKRPHGFTKPAHWTDEPAPEPRAPDEANEPDDLSPTRYGDWVHKGIAVDF' A
#
# COMPACT_ATOMS: atom_id res chain seq x y z
N MET A 1 -17.42 6.65 31.13
CA MET A 1 -16.57 6.68 29.91
C MET A 1 -15.12 6.88 30.34
N HIS A 2 -14.20 6.01 29.93
CA HIS A 2 -12.77 6.19 30.25
C HIS A 2 -12.08 7.10 29.23
N LYS A 3 -11.22 7.99 29.71
CA LYS A 3 -10.51 8.95 28.86
C LYS A 3 -9.46 8.20 28.03
N ARG A 4 -9.55 8.30 26.70
CA ARG A 4 -8.56 7.71 25.78
C ARG A 4 -7.24 8.48 25.86
N ALA A 5 -6.12 7.77 25.89
CA ALA A 5 -4.80 8.38 25.80
C ALA A 5 -4.54 8.82 24.34
N THR A 6 -4.73 10.10 24.05
CA THR A 6 -4.53 10.70 22.72
C THR A 6 -3.15 11.34 22.53
N LYS A 7 -2.31 11.33 23.57
CA LYS A 7 -0.96 11.90 23.55
C LYS A 7 0.08 10.79 23.70
N ARG A 8 1.19 10.93 22.97
CA ARG A 8 2.33 10.02 23.05
C ARG A 8 2.90 10.01 24.48
N PRO A 9 3.19 8.85 25.08
CA PRO A 9 3.82 8.75 26.40
C PRO A 9 5.19 9.43 26.46
N HIS A 10 5.55 9.95 27.63
CA HIS A 10 6.88 10.49 27.87
C HIS A 10 7.92 9.34 27.83
N GLY A 11 9.07 9.56 27.17
CA GLY A 11 10.15 8.56 27.06
C GLY A 11 10.14 7.68 25.81
N PHE A 12 9.21 7.89 24.88
CA PHE A 12 9.30 7.24 23.56
C PHE A 12 10.51 7.79 22.79
N THR A 13 11.49 6.94 22.54
CA THR A 13 12.65 7.25 21.69
C THR A 13 12.43 6.62 20.32
N LYS A 14 12.41 7.47 19.29
CA LYS A 14 12.24 7.05 17.90
C LYS A 14 13.46 6.23 17.45
N PRO A 15 13.30 5.06 16.80
CA PRO A 15 14.42 4.33 16.21
C PRO A 15 15.15 5.17 15.16
N ALA A 16 16.48 5.02 15.06
CA ALA A 16 17.32 5.82 14.16
C ALA A 16 16.95 5.68 12.67
N HIS A 17 16.35 4.56 12.26
CA HIS A 17 15.94 4.29 10.89
C HIS A 17 14.52 4.80 10.55
N TRP A 18 13.81 5.38 11.51
CA TRP A 18 12.49 5.96 11.24
C TRP A 18 12.64 7.41 10.79
N THR A 19 12.08 7.72 9.63
CA THR A 19 11.91 9.09 9.14
C THR A 19 10.48 9.60 9.39
N ASP A 20 10.31 10.90 9.56
CA ASP A 20 8.97 11.56 9.56
C ASP A 20 8.74 12.27 8.21
N GLU A 21 9.62 12.04 7.23
CA GLU A 21 9.45 12.54 5.88
C GLU A 21 8.14 12.01 5.27
N PRO A 22 7.48 12.81 4.42
CA PRO A 22 6.30 12.36 3.71
C PRO A 22 6.63 11.12 2.87
N ALA A 23 5.62 10.27 2.66
CA ALA A 23 5.74 9.16 1.72
C ALA A 23 6.18 9.69 0.34
N PRO A 24 6.95 8.89 -0.43
CA PRO A 24 7.32 9.28 -1.78
C PRO A 24 6.08 9.51 -2.64
N GLU A 25 6.21 10.37 -3.64
CA GLU A 25 5.12 10.63 -4.57
C GLU A 25 4.73 9.33 -5.32
N PRO A 26 3.43 9.11 -5.59
CA PRO A 26 2.98 7.97 -6.36
C PRO A 26 3.66 7.97 -7.73
N ARG A 27 4.21 6.84 -8.13
CA ARG A 27 4.65 6.64 -9.51
C ARG A 27 3.44 6.38 -10.40
N ALA A 28 3.48 6.88 -11.63
CA ALA A 28 2.55 6.42 -12.66
C ALA A 28 2.64 4.89 -12.80
N PRO A 29 1.52 4.20 -13.05
CA PRO A 29 1.57 2.78 -13.38
C PRO A 29 2.43 2.60 -14.64
N ASP A 30 3.28 1.58 -14.64
CA ASP A 30 3.95 1.18 -15.86
C ASP A 30 2.88 0.76 -16.87
N GLU A 31 2.98 1.23 -18.12
CA GLU A 31 2.11 0.76 -19.19
C GLU A 31 2.39 -0.74 -19.36
N ALA A 32 1.36 -1.58 -19.15
CA ALA A 32 1.46 -3.00 -19.44
C ALA A 32 1.74 -3.14 -20.94
N ASN A 33 3.00 -3.45 -21.28
CA ASN A 33 3.43 -3.57 -22.67
C ASN A 33 2.73 -4.77 -23.36
N GLU A 34 2.22 -5.70 -22.56
CA GLU A 34 1.46 -6.86 -23.00
C GLU A 34 0.13 -6.98 -22.22
N PRO A 35 -0.94 -7.49 -22.84
CA PRO A 35 -2.25 -7.62 -22.19
C PRO A 35 -2.23 -8.52 -20.94
N ASP A 36 -1.26 -9.45 -20.88
CA ASP A 36 -1.10 -10.42 -19.78
C ASP A 36 0.01 -10.02 -18.78
N ASP A 37 0.60 -8.83 -18.91
CA ASP A 37 1.65 -8.40 -17.99
C ASP A 37 1.08 -8.24 -16.57
N LEU A 38 1.72 -8.91 -15.61
CA LEU A 38 1.29 -8.96 -14.21
C LEU A 38 1.56 -7.60 -13.55
N SER A 39 0.64 -6.65 -13.74
CA SER A 39 0.66 -5.41 -12.99
C SER A 39 0.24 -5.67 -11.55
N PRO A 40 1.01 -5.23 -10.54
CA PRO A 40 0.64 -5.38 -9.14
C PRO A 40 -0.58 -4.55 -8.73
N THR A 41 -1.09 -3.69 -9.61
CA THR A 41 -2.37 -2.98 -9.41
C THR A 41 -3.57 -3.69 -10.06
N ARG A 42 -3.35 -4.77 -10.82
CA ARG A 42 -4.40 -5.62 -11.41
C ARG A 42 -4.64 -6.93 -10.65
N TYR A 43 -4.21 -7.03 -9.39
CA TYR A 43 -4.62 -8.15 -8.53
C TYR A 43 -6.13 -8.04 -8.23
N GLY A 44 -6.95 -8.80 -8.97
CA GLY A 44 -8.41 -8.83 -8.84
C GLY A 44 -9.13 -8.90 -10.21
N ASP A 45 -8.51 -8.34 -11.26
CA ASP A 45 -9.04 -8.36 -12.63
C ASP A 45 -8.41 -9.49 -13.46
N TRP A 46 -8.30 -10.70 -12.89
CA TRP A 46 -7.81 -11.85 -13.66
C TRP A 46 -8.95 -12.49 -14.42
N VAL A 47 -8.88 -12.47 -15.75
CA VAL A 47 -9.81 -13.20 -16.62
C VAL A 47 -9.09 -14.39 -17.24
N HIS A 48 -9.46 -15.61 -16.81
CA HIS A 48 -8.97 -16.84 -17.43
C HIS A 48 -10.09 -17.50 -18.22
N LYS A 49 -9.90 -17.65 -19.54
CA LYS A 49 -10.89 -18.31 -20.44
C LYS A 49 -12.29 -17.68 -20.35
N GLY A 50 -12.36 -16.36 -20.19
CA GLY A 50 -13.63 -15.62 -20.09
C GLY A 50 -14.30 -15.68 -18.73
N ILE A 51 -13.63 -16.21 -17.69
CA ILE A 51 -14.14 -16.27 -16.32
C ILE A 51 -13.32 -15.28 -15.48
N ALA A 52 -14.01 -14.36 -14.79
CA ALA A 52 -13.40 -13.48 -13.81
C ALA A 52 -13.05 -14.29 -12.55
N VAL A 53 -11.80 -14.18 -12.11
CA VAL A 53 -11.27 -14.84 -10.92
C VAL A 53 -10.74 -13.77 -9.97
N ASP A 54 -11.29 -13.73 -8.76
CA ASP A 54 -10.92 -12.82 -7.68
C ASP A 54 -10.53 -13.64 -6.42
N PHE A 55 -9.57 -13.16 -5.61
CA PHE A 55 -9.03 -13.85 -4.43
C PHE A 55 -9.21 -13.03 -3.14
#